data_AF-A0A257WHG3-F1
#
_entry.id   AF-A0A257WHG3-F1
#
_cell.length_a   1.000
_cell.length_b   1.000
_cell.length_c   1.000
_cell.angle_alpha   90.00
_cell.angle_beta   90.00
_cell.angle_gamma   90.00
#
_symmetry.space_group_name_H-M   'P 1'
#
loop_
_entity.id
_entity.type
_entity.pdbx_description
1 polymer ?
#
loop_
_entity_poly.entity_id
_entity_poly.type
_entity_poly.pdbx_seq_one_letter_code
_entity_poly.pdbx_strand_id
1 'polypeptide(L)'
;MWLGNVCQNRGPIGLLMVCALVVGCTGIDRHDPFEILPDADSGTISEGNHRRQQFQIDRDPAALNWLLAHELDTGMSLAAVNEALGESGERVFDDEDLKRHANQYQQTDIGYKWGPDTKGRSVVLFFRDGKLVNFDPDEFRK
;
A
#
# COMPACT_ATOMS: atom_id res chain seq x y z
N MET A 1 -7.73 48.51 -38.92
CA MET A 1 -7.34 47.15 -38.50
C MET A 1 -8.62 46.36 -38.24
N TRP A 2 -8.86 45.32 -39.05
CA TRP A 2 -9.65 44.09 -38.82
C TRP A 2 -10.98 44.22 -38.03
N LEU A 3 -12.14 44.31 -38.72
CA LEU A 3 -13.09 43.22 -39.06
C LEU A 3 -13.84 42.65 -37.83
N GLY A 4 -15.17 42.67 -37.67
CA GLY A 4 -16.28 43.06 -38.53
C GLY A 4 -17.65 42.87 -37.82
N ASN A 5 -18.63 43.65 -38.28
CA ASN A 5 -20.11 43.65 -38.15
C ASN A 5 -20.79 42.37 -37.60
N VAL A 6 -21.72 42.44 -36.64
CA VAL A 6 -23.14 42.84 -36.76
C VAL A 6 -23.87 42.16 -37.92
N CYS A 7 -24.77 41.22 -37.60
CA CYS A 7 -25.98 40.94 -38.39
C CYS A 7 -27.07 40.36 -37.47
N GLN A 8 -27.94 41.25 -37.00
CA GLN A 8 -29.24 40.94 -36.47
C GLN A 8 -30.26 41.03 -37.62
N ASN A 9 -30.97 39.93 -37.91
CA ASN A 9 -32.18 39.96 -38.75
C ASN A 9 -32.95 38.64 -38.55
N ARG A 10 -34.11 38.67 -37.88
CA ARG A 10 -35.48 38.71 -38.46
C ARG A 10 -35.98 37.37 -39.00
N GLY A 11 -37.03 36.85 -38.38
CA GLY A 11 -38.19 36.34 -39.13
C GLY A 11 -38.71 34.96 -38.70
N PRO A 12 -40.04 34.77 -38.64
CA PRO A 12 -40.73 33.71 -37.90
C PRO A 12 -40.98 32.47 -38.76
N ILE A 13 -41.35 31.33 -38.16
CA ILE A 13 -42.27 30.28 -38.66
C ILE A 13 -42.16 29.09 -37.68
N GLY A 14 -43.30 28.68 -37.12
CA GLY A 14 -43.37 27.52 -36.23
C GLY A 14 -43.25 26.19 -36.96
N LEU A 15 -42.86 25.15 -36.23
CA LEU A 15 -43.30 23.78 -36.48
C LEU A 15 -43.11 22.93 -35.22
N LEU A 16 -44.23 22.44 -34.71
CA LEU A 16 -44.41 21.16 -34.00
C LEU A 16 -43.24 20.17 -34.14
N MET A 17 -42.76 19.63 -33.02
CA MET A 17 -42.59 18.17 -32.92
C MET A 17 -42.59 17.69 -31.47
N VAL A 18 -43.70 17.07 -31.09
CA VAL A 18 -43.86 16.21 -29.91
C VAL A 18 -43.12 14.91 -30.18
N CYS A 19 -42.19 14.52 -29.31
CA CYS A 19 -41.74 13.13 -29.19
C CYS A 19 -41.80 12.72 -27.72
N ALA A 20 -42.96 12.18 -27.34
CA ALA A 20 -43.07 11.29 -26.20
C ALA A 20 -42.38 9.97 -26.57
N LEU A 21 -41.31 9.62 -25.86
CA LEU A 21 -40.80 8.25 -25.85
C LEU A 21 -40.94 7.70 -24.44
N VAL A 22 -41.99 6.91 -24.32
CA VAL A 22 -42.30 6.03 -23.20
C VAL A 22 -41.31 4.87 -23.27
N VAL A 23 -40.41 4.79 -22.31
CA VAL A 23 -39.66 3.55 -21.97
C VAL A 23 -39.92 3.40 -20.47
N GLY A 24 -40.81 2.56 -19.99
CA GLY A 24 -40.96 1.14 -20.32
C GLY A 24 -40.32 0.34 -19.19
N CYS A 25 -40.96 0.33 -18.00
CA CYS A 25 -40.59 -0.52 -16.89
C CYS A 25 -41.03 -1.96 -17.19
N THR A 26 -40.07 -2.87 -17.31
CA THR A 26 -40.30 -4.31 -17.13
C THR A 26 -39.24 -4.84 -16.18
N GLY A 27 -39.71 -5.45 -15.10
CA GLY A 27 -38.89 -5.88 -13.96
C GLY A 27 -37.90 -6.98 -14.27
N ILE A 28 -36.86 -7.01 -13.44
CA ILE A 28 -36.07 -8.20 -13.13
C ILE A 28 -35.98 -8.24 -11.61
N ASP A 29 -36.77 -9.13 -11.01
CA ASP A 29 -36.50 -9.68 -9.68
C ASP A 29 -35.21 -10.50 -9.76
N ARG A 30 -34.18 -10.09 -9.00
CA ARG A 30 -33.10 -10.98 -8.58
C ARG A 30 -32.89 -10.81 -7.09
N HIS A 31 -33.32 -11.83 -6.38
CA HIS A 31 -33.10 -12.12 -4.97
C HIS A 31 -31.61 -12.45 -4.74
N ASP A 32 -31.02 -11.76 -3.75
CA ASP A 32 -29.90 -12.11 -2.86
C ASP A 32 -28.51 -12.51 -3.41
N PRO A 33 -27.47 -12.51 -2.55
CA PRO A 33 -27.15 -11.56 -1.49
C PRO A 33 -25.72 -11.04 -1.72
N PHE A 34 -25.50 -9.74 -1.52
CA PHE A 34 -24.14 -9.26 -1.27
C PHE A 34 -23.75 -9.72 0.15
N GLU A 35 -23.33 -10.99 0.23
CA GLU A 35 -22.73 -11.56 1.42
C GLU A 35 -21.37 -10.89 1.64
N ILE A 36 -21.34 -10.12 2.73
CA ILE A 36 -20.19 -9.89 3.60
C ILE A 36 -19.06 -9.10 2.93
N LEU A 37 -19.23 -7.78 2.86
CA LEU A 37 -18.08 -6.95 3.26
C LEU A 37 -17.81 -7.31 4.72
N PRO A 38 -16.60 -7.79 5.10
CA PRO A 38 -16.25 -7.78 6.50
C PRO A 38 -16.45 -6.33 6.99
N ASP A 39 -17.11 -6.21 8.15
CA ASP A 39 -17.35 -4.95 8.83
C ASP A 39 -16.16 -4.01 8.61
N ALA A 40 -16.43 -2.86 8.00
CA ALA A 40 -15.54 -1.73 8.12
C ALA A 40 -15.44 -1.44 9.62
N ASP A 41 -14.38 -1.95 10.25
CA ASP A 41 -13.97 -1.61 11.61
C ASP A 41 -13.93 -0.09 11.70
N SER A 42 -15.02 0.43 12.25
CA SER A 42 -15.36 1.83 12.24
C SER A 42 -14.68 2.43 13.46
N GLY A 43 -13.45 2.90 13.25
CA GLY A 43 -12.79 3.84 14.16
C GLY A 43 -11.60 3.30 14.95
N THR A 44 -11.32 2.00 14.92
CA THR A 44 -10.11 1.45 15.53
C THR A 44 -9.02 1.34 14.47
N ILE A 45 -8.07 2.27 14.45
CA ILE A 45 -6.85 2.06 13.68
C ILE A 45 -6.20 0.80 14.25
N SER A 46 -6.12 -0.28 13.45
CA SER A 46 -5.37 -1.49 13.84
C SER A 46 -4.00 -1.08 14.37
N GLU A 47 -3.56 -1.69 15.47
CA GLU A 47 -2.27 -1.36 16.11
C GLU A 47 -1.14 -1.42 15.09
N GLY A 48 -1.14 -2.39 14.16
CA GLY A 48 -0.17 -2.46 13.06
C GLY A 48 -0.19 -1.24 12.14
N ASN A 49 -1.38 -0.73 11.79
CA ASN A 49 -1.50 0.51 11.00
C ASN A 49 -0.96 1.73 11.76
N HIS A 50 -1.25 1.83 13.07
CA HIS A 50 -0.76 2.90 13.91
C HIS A 50 0.78 2.89 14.01
N ARG A 51 1.36 1.69 14.19
CA ARG A 51 2.81 1.50 14.26
C ARG A 51 3.51 1.79 12.93
N ARG A 52 2.91 1.40 11.80
CA ARG A 52 3.42 1.80 10.48
C ARG A 52 3.43 3.31 10.30
N GLN A 53 2.38 4.02 10.72
CA GLN A 53 2.35 5.49 10.66
C GLN A 53 3.44 6.13 11.53
N GLN A 54 3.60 5.68 12.79
CA GLN A 54 4.67 6.16 13.67
C GLN A 54 6.06 5.92 13.07
N PHE A 55 6.27 4.76 12.45
CA PHE A 55 7.55 4.47 11.80
C PHE A 55 7.74 5.28 10.52
N GLN A 56 6.71 5.52 9.70
CA GLN A 56 6.85 6.24 8.43
C GLN A 56 6.98 7.75 8.61
N ILE A 57 6.22 8.32 9.54
CA ILE A 57 6.13 9.77 9.76
C ILE A 57 7.18 10.19 10.79
N ASP A 58 7.12 9.60 11.97
CA ASP A 58 7.93 10.02 13.12
C ASP A 58 9.28 9.30 13.17
N ARG A 59 9.49 8.28 12.32
CA ARG A 59 10.67 7.40 12.32
C ARG A 59 10.93 6.84 13.73
N ASP A 60 9.87 6.46 14.44
CA ASP A 60 9.97 5.97 15.83
C ASP A 60 10.65 4.57 15.89
N PRO A 61 11.78 4.43 16.59
CA PRO A 61 12.45 3.14 16.78
C PRO A 61 11.59 2.09 17.50
N ALA A 62 10.70 2.51 18.41
CA ALA A 62 9.82 1.58 19.13
C ALA A 62 8.76 0.99 18.21
N ALA A 63 8.22 1.82 17.32
CA ALA A 63 7.29 1.37 16.28
C ALA A 63 7.95 0.36 15.32
N LEU A 64 9.19 0.63 14.88
CA LEU A 64 9.94 -0.34 14.05
C LEU A 64 10.14 -1.69 14.76
N ASN A 65 10.59 -1.69 16.01
CA ASN A 65 10.77 -2.93 16.77
C ASN A 65 9.46 -3.69 16.93
N TRP A 66 8.37 -2.98 17.20
CA TRP A 66 7.06 -3.59 17.35
C TRP A 66 6.63 -4.29 16.05
N LEU A 67 6.79 -3.64 14.90
CA LEU A 67 6.46 -4.21 13.59
C LEU A 67 7.30 -5.46 13.31
N LEU A 68 8.61 -5.41 13.57
CA LEU A 68 9.48 -6.58 13.43
C LEU A 68 9.05 -7.74 14.33
N ALA A 69 8.60 -7.46 15.56
CA ALA A 69 8.22 -8.48 16.54
C ALA A 69 6.83 -9.13 16.32
N HIS A 70 5.91 -8.42 15.66
CA HIS A 70 4.49 -8.80 15.58
C HIS A 70 3.99 -9.03 14.16
N GLU A 71 4.52 -8.31 13.17
CA GLU A 71 4.02 -8.35 11.79
C GLU A 71 4.96 -9.13 10.85
N LEU A 72 6.19 -9.44 11.28
CA LEU A 72 7.16 -10.19 10.49
C LEU A 72 7.38 -11.60 11.05
N ASP A 73 7.58 -12.55 10.12
CA ASP A 73 7.96 -13.92 10.43
C ASP A 73 8.93 -14.47 9.37
N THR A 74 9.75 -15.43 9.76
CA THR A 74 10.63 -16.16 8.84
C THR A 74 9.80 -16.82 7.73
N GLY A 75 10.29 -16.74 6.49
CA GLY A 75 9.60 -17.26 5.31
C GLY A 75 8.66 -16.26 4.63
N MET A 76 8.47 -15.05 5.16
CA MET A 76 7.74 -13.99 4.46
C MET A 76 8.43 -13.57 3.16
N SER A 77 7.65 -13.20 2.14
CA SER A 77 8.21 -12.64 0.91
C SER A 77 8.64 -11.19 1.10
N LEU A 78 9.52 -10.68 0.26
CA LEU A 78 9.88 -9.25 0.28
C LEU A 78 8.65 -8.35 0.16
N ALA A 79 7.67 -8.72 -0.67
CA ALA A 79 6.43 -7.96 -0.81
C ALA A 79 5.61 -7.94 0.49
N ALA A 80 5.49 -9.08 1.17
CA ALA A 80 4.80 -9.17 2.45
C ALA A 80 5.52 -8.35 3.54
N VAL A 81 6.86 -8.37 3.55
CA VAL A 81 7.66 -7.54 4.48
C VAL A 81 7.47 -6.05 4.19
N ASN A 82 7.49 -5.64 2.92
CA ASN A 82 7.23 -4.25 2.52
C ASN A 82 5.82 -3.80 2.92
N GLU A 83 4.82 -4.66 2.81
CA GLU A 83 3.45 -4.39 3.25
C GLU A 83 3.36 -4.27 4.78
N ALA A 84 4.00 -5.19 5.50
CA ALA A 84 4.04 -5.21 6.97
C ALA A 84 4.70 -3.94 7.55
N LEU A 85 5.81 -3.47 6.96
CA LEU A 85 6.48 -2.23 7.34
C LEU A 85 5.83 -0.98 6.71
N GLY A 86 5.05 -1.18 5.65
CA GLY A 86 4.37 -0.15 4.88
C GLY A 86 5.30 0.76 4.07
N GLU A 87 6.59 0.43 3.99
CA GLU A 87 7.56 1.08 3.11
C GLU A 87 8.41 0.03 2.39
N SER A 88 8.89 0.38 1.20
CA SER A 88 9.76 -0.51 0.42
C SER A 88 11.19 -0.50 0.96
N GLY A 89 11.77 -1.67 1.15
CA GLY A 89 13.18 -1.80 1.53
C GLY A 89 14.13 -1.41 0.40
N GLU A 90 15.26 -0.82 0.75
CA GLU A 90 16.35 -0.51 -0.18
C GLU A 90 17.28 -1.72 -0.33
N ARG A 91 17.59 -2.13 -1.56
CA ARG A 91 18.52 -3.25 -1.79
C ARG A 91 19.94 -2.86 -1.40
N VAL A 92 20.58 -3.71 -0.59
CA VAL A 92 22.00 -3.57 -0.23
C VAL A 92 22.83 -4.43 -1.17
N PHE A 93 23.75 -3.81 -1.90
CA PHE A 93 24.62 -4.49 -2.87
C PHE A 93 25.98 -4.88 -2.27
N ASP A 94 26.50 -4.09 -1.34
CA ASP A 94 27.77 -4.32 -0.64
C ASP A 94 27.55 -5.05 0.70
N ASP A 95 26.77 -6.14 0.69
CA ASP A 95 26.40 -6.91 1.88
C ASP A 95 27.36 -8.09 2.17
N GLU A 96 28.47 -8.20 1.43
CA GLU A 96 29.45 -9.28 1.57
C GLU A 96 30.04 -9.35 2.99
N ASP A 97 30.36 -8.22 3.60
CA ASP A 97 30.93 -8.19 4.96
C ASP A 97 29.89 -8.62 6.01
N LEU A 98 28.62 -8.24 5.84
CA LEU A 98 27.54 -8.68 6.74
C LEU A 98 27.36 -10.20 6.68
N LYS A 99 27.43 -10.77 5.48
CA LYS A 99 27.32 -12.21 5.25
C LYS A 99 28.57 -12.98 5.71
N ARG A 100 29.76 -12.39 5.58
CA ARG A 100 31.04 -13.02 5.95
C ARG A 100 31.18 -13.22 7.46
N HIS A 101 30.66 -12.30 8.25
CA HIS A 101 30.77 -12.36 9.71
C HIS A 101 29.62 -13.13 10.39
N ALA A 102 28.48 -13.25 9.71
CA ALA A 102 27.35 -14.02 10.19
C ALA A 102 27.31 -15.36 9.46
N ASN A 103 27.79 -16.43 10.12
CA ASN A 103 27.79 -17.83 9.64
C ASN A 103 26.41 -18.41 9.24
N GLN A 104 25.37 -17.59 9.28
CA GLN A 104 23.96 -17.94 9.11
C GLN A 104 23.44 -17.53 7.72
N TYR A 105 24.14 -16.63 7.02
CA TYR A 105 23.78 -16.14 5.68
C TYR A 105 24.66 -16.73 4.59
N GLN A 106 24.06 -17.00 3.43
CA GLN A 106 24.76 -17.44 2.22
C GLN A 106 25.14 -16.23 1.37
N GLN A 107 26.19 -16.37 0.54
CA GLN A 107 26.58 -15.30 -0.39
C GLN A 107 25.47 -14.91 -1.37
N THR A 108 24.63 -15.88 -1.73
CA THR A 108 23.47 -15.72 -2.63
C THR A 108 22.26 -15.07 -1.98
N ASP A 109 22.23 -14.94 -0.66
CA ASP A 109 21.12 -14.27 0.03
C ASP A 109 21.10 -12.79 -0.38
N ILE A 110 19.93 -12.16 -0.43
CA ILE A 110 19.81 -10.76 -0.85
C ILE A 110 19.41 -9.91 0.35
N GLY A 111 20.24 -8.93 0.71
CA GLY A 111 19.96 -7.97 1.77
C GLY A 111 19.07 -6.81 1.31
N TYR A 112 18.06 -6.50 2.11
CA TYR A 112 17.25 -5.28 1.99
C TYR A 112 17.26 -4.51 3.31
N LYS A 113 17.26 -3.19 3.23
CA LYS A 113 17.40 -2.27 4.37
C LYS A 113 16.15 -1.40 4.53
N TRP A 114 15.67 -1.28 5.77
CA TRP A 114 14.62 -0.34 6.17
C TRP A 114 15.16 0.65 7.21
N GLY A 115 14.58 1.84 7.27
CA GLY A 115 15.12 2.96 8.06
C GLY A 115 15.99 3.92 7.23
N PRO A 116 16.76 4.82 7.87
CA PRO A 116 17.04 4.90 9.30
C PRO A 116 15.86 5.43 10.13
N ASP A 117 15.77 4.97 11.38
CA ASP A 117 14.91 5.58 12.41
C ASP A 117 15.50 6.90 12.95
N THR A 118 14.80 7.60 13.84
CA THR A 118 15.28 8.86 14.47
C THR A 118 16.61 8.71 15.23
N LYS A 119 17.00 7.49 15.60
CA LYS A 119 18.28 7.19 16.27
C LYS A 119 19.38 6.82 15.28
N GLY A 120 19.11 6.88 13.97
CA GLY A 120 20.05 6.51 12.92
C GLY A 120 20.19 5.00 12.72
N ARG A 121 19.34 4.18 13.33
CA ARG A 121 19.40 2.73 13.20
C ARG A 121 18.61 2.29 11.97
N SER A 122 19.23 1.44 11.16
CA SER A 122 18.60 0.74 10.05
C SER A 122 18.59 -0.76 10.34
N VAL A 123 17.60 -1.45 9.78
CA VAL A 123 17.48 -2.91 9.90
C VAL A 123 17.70 -3.50 8.53
N VAL A 124 18.62 -4.47 8.45
CA VAL A 124 18.90 -5.23 7.23
C VAL A 124 18.34 -6.63 7.40
N LEU A 125 17.44 -7.02 6.50
CA LEU A 125 16.87 -8.36 6.46
C LEU A 125 17.36 -9.08 5.21
N PHE A 126 17.64 -10.37 5.35
CA PHE A 126 18.17 -11.20 4.26
C PHE A 126 17.12 -12.16 3.72
N PHE A 127 17.11 -12.32 2.40
CA PHE A 127 16.17 -13.18 1.70
C PHE A 127 16.89 -14.25 0.90
N ARG A 128 16.46 -15.50 1.04
CA ARG A 128 16.90 -16.64 0.22
C ARG A 128 15.73 -17.13 -0.61
N ASP A 129 15.92 -17.26 -1.91
CA ASP A 129 14.85 -17.68 -2.83
C ASP A 129 13.56 -16.83 -2.70
N GLY A 130 13.73 -15.53 -2.40
CA GLY A 130 12.63 -14.58 -2.22
C GLY A 130 11.89 -14.70 -0.88
N LYS A 131 12.45 -15.43 0.10
CA LYS A 131 11.87 -15.69 1.42
C LYS A 131 12.79 -15.17 2.53
N LEU A 132 12.21 -14.52 3.53
CA LEU A 132 12.95 -14.02 4.70
C LEU A 132 13.61 -15.19 5.42
N VAL A 133 14.91 -15.11 5.67
CA VAL A 133 15.67 -16.17 6.34
C VAL A 133 16.39 -15.63 7.57
N ASN A 134 16.59 -16.53 8.54
CA ASN A 134 17.40 -16.26 9.73
C ASN A 134 16.95 -14.98 10.45
N PHE A 135 15.63 -14.90 10.67
CA PHE A 135 14.96 -13.82 11.37
C PHE A 135 14.23 -14.39 12.59
N ASP A 136 14.44 -13.78 13.75
CA ASP A 136 13.76 -14.15 14.99
C ASP A 136 12.98 -12.94 15.52
N PRO A 137 11.63 -12.95 15.50
CA PRO A 137 10.83 -11.85 16.01
C PRO A 137 10.98 -11.66 17.53
N ASP A 138 11.38 -12.70 18.29
CA ASP A 138 11.55 -12.61 19.75
C ASP A 138 12.70 -11.69 20.15
N GLU A 139 13.72 -11.53 19.29
CA GLU A 139 14.83 -10.61 19.54
C GLU A 139 14.38 -9.14 19.70
N PHE A 140 13.22 -8.81 19.11
CA PHE A 140 12.66 -7.47 19.06
C PHE A 140 11.57 -7.20 20.12
N ARG A 141 11.19 -8.20 20.93
CA ARG A 141 10.16 -8.09 21.98
C ARG A 141 10.64 -7.49 23.31
N LYS A 142 11.80 -6.81 23.31
CA LYS A 142 12.45 -6.29 24.51
C LYS A 142 11.85 -4.97 25.02
#